data_AF-A0AAV5LPX2-F1
#
_entry.id   AF-A0AAV5LPX2-F1
#
_cell.length_a   1.000
_cell.length_b   1.000
_cell.length_c   1.000
_cell.angle_alpha   90.00
_cell.angle_beta   90.00
_cell.angle_gamma   90.00
#
_symmetry.space_group_name_H-M   'P 1'
#
loop_
_entity.id
_entity.type
_entity.pdbx_description
1 polymer ?
#
loop_
_entity_poly.entity_id
_entity_poly.type
_entity_poly.pdbx_seq_one_letter_code
_entity_poly.pdbx_strand_id
1 'polypeptide(L)'
;MDMLPQPIFSFTFVCIITIFSILLLLTPSSSDPLHEFIECSRSVSFECGSHGTFHYPFWNDSTPKYCRPLGFHMKDCEKDFPTIDFGPDGSFLPPDADPLDYTMIIAPKNYKTYVCPETPQHRTLPPTFLKLSKTNKNLTLFYNCTPPPPPNWVLHGNKIDVCGPNNSSKPFFTHYSRELEKDDHYKCNTVQVAISQMVFNKIWTGELTLVDAMKQF
;
A
#
# COMPACT_ATOMS: atom_id res chain seq x y z
N MET A 1 82.45 11.56 10.53
CA MET A 1 81.92 11.86 9.18
C MET A 1 80.96 10.75 8.85
N ASP A 2 79.71 11.01 9.20
CA ASP A 2 78.54 10.22 8.87
C ASP A 2 78.31 10.22 7.35
N MET A 3 77.93 9.06 6.82
CA MET A 3 77.17 8.98 5.58
C MET A 3 75.91 8.16 5.87
N LEU A 4 74.80 8.87 6.07
CA LEU A 4 73.45 8.30 6.17
C LEU A 4 73.00 7.77 4.79
N PRO A 5 72.39 6.57 4.70
CA PRO A 5 71.77 6.11 3.47
C PRO A 5 70.36 6.72 3.30
N GLN A 6 70.09 7.29 2.14
CA GLN A 6 68.79 7.76 1.65
C GLN A 6 68.46 7.00 0.35
N PRO A 7 67.23 7.02 -0.21
CA PRO A 7 65.91 6.82 0.36
C PRO A 7 65.12 5.80 -0.51
N ILE A 8 65.68 4.61 -0.79
CA ILE A 8 65.07 3.64 -1.74
C ILE A 8 63.74 3.06 -1.19
N PHE A 9 63.62 2.97 0.14
CA PHE A 9 62.40 2.53 0.82
C PHE A 9 61.24 3.53 0.69
N SER A 10 61.54 4.81 0.42
CA SER A 10 60.54 5.87 0.36
C SER A 10 59.76 5.86 -0.96
N PHE A 11 60.42 5.56 -2.08
CA PHE A 11 59.78 5.64 -3.40
C PHE A 11 58.82 4.47 -3.65
N THR A 12 59.23 3.25 -3.29
CA THR A 12 58.42 2.04 -3.42
C THR A 12 57.16 2.10 -2.55
N PHE A 13 57.29 2.61 -1.33
CA PHE A 13 56.15 2.82 -0.42
C PHE A 13 55.16 3.86 -0.96
N VAL A 14 55.66 4.97 -1.51
CA VAL A 14 54.81 5.99 -2.16
C VAL A 14 54.08 5.40 -3.38
N CYS A 15 54.76 4.61 -4.22
CA CYS A 15 54.12 3.94 -5.36
C CYS A 15 53.04 2.93 -4.95
N ILE A 16 53.26 2.17 -3.87
CA ILE A 16 52.26 1.23 -3.36
C ILE A 16 51.04 1.99 -2.83
N ILE A 17 51.25 3.09 -2.10
CA ILE A 17 50.16 3.93 -1.61
C ILE A 17 49.38 4.55 -2.78
N THR A 18 50.06 5.08 -3.80
CA THR A 18 49.38 5.68 -4.95
C THR A 18 48.61 4.63 -5.74
N ILE A 19 49.18 3.46 -6.00
CA ILE A 19 48.46 2.35 -6.66
C ILE A 19 47.26 1.91 -5.83
N PHE A 20 47.41 1.73 -4.51
CA PHE A 20 46.31 1.37 -3.62
C PHE A 20 45.22 2.45 -3.59
N SER A 21 45.61 3.72 -3.63
CA SER A 21 44.68 4.86 -3.68
C SER A 21 43.95 4.91 -5.02
N ILE A 22 44.64 4.64 -6.14
CA ILE A 22 44.04 4.53 -7.47
C ILE A 22 43.09 3.33 -7.53
N LEU A 23 43.45 2.19 -6.95
CA LEU A 23 42.58 1.00 -6.85
C LEU A 23 41.33 1.28 -6.02
N LEU A 24 41.45 2.03 -4.91
CA LEU A 24 40.32 2.51 -4.10
C LEU A 24 39.45 3.54 -4.84
N LEU A 25 40.01 4.30 -5.78
CA LEU A 25 39.27 5.22 -6.65
C LEU A 25 38.61 4.52 -7.85
N LEU A 26 39.16 3.36 -8.25
CA LEU A 26 38.65 2.51 -9.34
C LEU A 26 37.64 1.46 -8.85
N THR A 27 37.53 1.23 -7.54
CA THR A 27 36.37 0.48 -7.03
C THR A 27 35.13 1.30 -7.38
N PRO A 28 34.19 0.78 -8.19
CA PRO A 28 32.94 1.46 -8.42
C PRO A 28 32.32 1.70 -7.03
N SER A 29 32.28 2.97 -6.64
CA SER A 29 31.66 3.39 -5.38
C SER A 29 30.23 2.88 -5.42
N SER A 30 29.92 1.96 -4.51
CA SER A 30 28.59 1.66 -3.99
C SER A 30 27.44 2.02 -4.92
N SER A 31 26.89 1.01 -5.61
CA SER A 31 25.46 0.91 -5.91
C SER A 31 24.79 2.27 -6.14
N ASP A 32 25.00 2.87 -7.31
CA ASP A 32 24.24 4.07 -7.69
C ASP A 32 22.75 3.68 -7.67
N PRO A 33 21.92 4.25 -6.78
CA PRO A 33 20.51 3.88 -6.66
C PRO A 33 19.76 4.07 -7.98
N LEU A 34 20.21 5.01 -8.81
CA LEU A 34 19.67 5.23 -10.15
C LEU A 34 20.04 4.09 -11.10
N HIS A 35 21.25 3.56 -11.00
CA HIS A 35 21.70 2.43 -11.80
C HIS A 35 20.93 1.15 -11.44
N GLU A 36 20.81 0.85 -10.14
CA GLU A 36 20.02 -0.29 -9.67
C GLU A 36 18.55 -0.16 -10.06
N PHE A 37 17.96 1.04 -9.91
CA PHE A 37 16.59 1.30 -10.35
C PHE A 37 16.41 1.04 -11.86
N ILE A 38 17.31 1.55 -12.70
CA ILE A 38 17.25 1.38 -14.15
C ILE A 38 17.43 -0.10 -14.53
N GLU A 39 18.37 -0.79 -13.89
CA GLU A 39 18.64 -2.21 -14.14
C GLU A 39 17.42 -3.06 -13.77
N CYS A 40 16.88 -2.88 -12.57
CA CYS A 40 15.69 -3.61 -12.12
C CYS A 40 14.47 -3.28 -12.99
N SER A 41 14.28 -2.00 -13.36
CA SER A 41 13.15 -1.59 -14.22
C SER A 41 13.21 -2.18 -15.63
N ARG A 42 14.41 -2.49 -16.14
CA ARG A 42 14.58 -3.10 -17.47
C ARG A 42 14.58 -4.62 -17.46
N SER A 43 15.07 -5.22 -16.38
CA SER A 43 15.33 -6.67 -16.31
C SER A 43 14.26 -7.45 -15.57
N VAL A 44 13.47 -6.80 -14.70
CA VAL A 44 12.44 -7.46 -13.90
C VAL A 44 11.09 -7.32 -14.59
N SER A 45 10.68 -8.42 -15.20
CA SER A 45 9.30 -8.66 -15.57
C SER A 45 8.92 -10.12 -15.33
N PHE A 46 7.66 -10.37 -15.04
CA PHE A 46 7.11 -11.72 -14.97
C PHE A 46 5.63 -11.73 -15.29
N GLU A 47 5.16 -12.84 -15.85
CA GLU A 47 3.74 -13.08 -16.05
C GLU A 47 3.10 -13.55 -14.75
N CYS A 48 1.89 -13.05 -14.47
CA CYS A 48 1.12 -13.45 -13.30
C CYS A 48 -0.26 -13.94 -13.75
N GLY A 49 -0.33 -15.25 -14.04
CA GLY A 49 -1.56 -15.89 -14.53
C GLY A 49 -2.09 -15.22 -15.80
N SER A 50 -3.40 -15.00 -15.86
CA SER A 50 -4.06 -14.29 -16.96
C SER A 50 -4.09 -12.76 -16.78
N HIS A 51 -3.45 -12.22 -15.75
CA HIS A 51 -3.48 -10.79 -15.41
C HIS A 51 -2.38 -9.97 -16.09
N GLY A 52 -1.54 -10.63 -16.89
CA GLY A 52 -0.52 -10.01 -17.72
C GLY A 52 0.84 -9.87 -17.05
N THR A 53 1.67 -9.05 -17.69
CA THR A 53 3.08 -8.84 -17.34
C THR A 53 3.23 -7.76 -16.28
N PHE A 54 3.81 -8.13 -15.15
CA PHE A 54 4.18 -7.21 -14.08
C PHE A 54 5.65 -6.82 -14.21
N HIS A 55 5.94 -5.57 -13.87
CA HIS A 55 7.28 -4.98 -13.95
C HIS A 55 7.71 -4.48 -12.57
N TYR A 56 9.00 -4.15 -12.40
CA TYR A 56 9.48 -3.42 -11.22
C TYR A 56 8.56 -2.22 -10.91
N PRO A 57 8.17 -1.96 -9.65
CA PRO A 57 8.71 -2.52 -8.40
C PRO A 57 8.14 -3.88 -7.99
N PHE A 58 7.19 -4.46 -8.74
CA PHE A 58 6.63 -5.77 -8.40
C PHE A 58 7.64 -6.89 -8.65
N TRP A 59 7.62 -7.91 -7.78
CA TRP A 59 8.56 -9.02 -7.86
C TRP A 59 7.96 -10.32 -7.32
N ASN A 60 8.57 -11.44 -7.68
CA ASN A 60 8.25 -12.78 -7.16
C ASN A 60 9.52 -13.48 -6.65
N ASP A 61 9.37 -14.70 -6.16
CA ASP A 61 10.49 -15.46 -5.59
C ASP A 61 11.64 -15.77 -6.57
N SER A 62 11.45 -15.59 -7.88
CA SER A 62 12.49 -15.74 -8.90
C SER A 62 13.28 -14.45 -9.19
N THR A 63 12.75 -13.28 -8.84
CA THR A 63 13.40 -11.97 -9.08
C THR A 63 14.73 -11.85 -8.31
N PRO A 64 15.81 -11.24 -8.83
CA PRO A 64 17.04 -11.06 -8.06
C PRO A 64 16.83 -10.28 -6.76
N LYS A 65 17.50 -10.67 -5.67
CA LYS A 65 17.27 -10.08 -4.32
C LYS A 65 17.43 -8.56 -4.26
N TYR A 66 18.35 -7.99 -5.04
CA TYR A 66 18.58 -6.54 -5.10
C TYR A 66 17.43 -5.78 -5.78
N CYS A 67 16.58 -6.46 -6.56
CA CYS A 67 15.39 -5.91 -7.19
C CYS A 67 14.10 -6.27 -6.44
N ARG A 68 14.17 -6.57 -5.13
CA ARG A 68 13.00 -6.95 -4.30
C ARG A 68 12.66 -5.85 -3.28
N PRO A 69 12.05 -4.73 -3.69
CA PRO A 69 11.62 -3.70 -2.75
C PRO A 69 10.56 -4.24 -1.79
N LEU A 70 10.66 -3.86 -0.51
CA LEU A 70 9.73 -4.34 0.51
C LEU A 70 8.27 -4.00 0.14
N GLY A 71 7.38 -4.97 0.31
CA GLY A 71 5.93 -4.76 0.15
C GLY A 71 5.41 -4.79 -1.29
N PHE A 72 6.24 -5.14 -2.26
CA PHE A 72 5.81 -5.36 -3.67
C PHE A 72 5.91 -6.84 -4.09
N HIS A 73 6.00 -7.75 -3.12
CA HIS A 73 5.99 -9.18 -3.39
C HIS A 73 4.62 -9.62 -3.89
N MET A 74 4.56 -10.13 -5.11
CA MET A 74 3.37 -10.75 -5.68
C MET A 74 3.34 -12.24 -5.36
N LYS A 75 2.26 -12.66 -4.72
CA LYS A 75 1.92 -14.04 -4.38
C LYS A 75 0.65 -14.48 -5.09
N ASP A 76 0.45 -15.80 -5.18
CA ASP A 76 -0.79 -16.42 -5.67
C ASP A 76 -1.23 -15.96 -7.08
N CYS A 77 -0.29 -15.88 -8.02
CA CYS A 77 -0.54 -15.45 -9.41
C CYS A 77 -1.53 -16.30 -10.21
N GLU A 78 -1.85 -17.50 -9.74
CA GLU A 78 -2.76 -18.43 -10.41
C GLU A 78 -4.22 -18.30 -9.94
N LYS A 79 -4.50 -17.40 -9.00
CA LYS A 79 -5.86 -17.11 -8.53
C LYS A 79 -6.50 -16.00 -9.36
N ASP A 80 -7.80 -15.78 -9.13
CA ASP A 80 -8.60 -14.77 -9.82
C ASP A 80 -8.05 -13.33 -9.70
N PHE A 81 -7.16 -13.05 -8.72
CA PHE A 81 -6.47 -11.77 -8.59
C PHE A 81 -5.06 -11.95 -8.01
N PRO A 82 -4.03 -11.27 -8.55
CA PRO A 82 -2.70 -11.24 -7.97
C PRO A 82 -2.72 -10.62 -6.56
N THR A 83 -2.12 -11.30 -5.60
CA THR A 83 -2.12 -10.85 -4.20
C THR A 83 -0.78 -10.21 -3.83
N ILE A 84 -0.84 -9.10 -3.10
CA ILE A 84 0.31 -8.45 -2.49
C ILE A 84 0.14 -8.51 -0.98
N ASP A 85 1.17 -8.97 -0.30
CA ASP A 85 1.15 -9.14 1.14
C ASP A 85 1.64 -7.86 1.84
N PHE A 86 0.68 -7.04 2.31
CA PHE A 86 0.95 -5.86 3.15
C PHE A 86 0.82 -6.14 4.65
N GLY A 87 0.68 -7.41 5.07
CA GLY A 87 0.42 -7.80 6.46
C GLY A 87 -0.63 -8.91 6.60
N PRO A 88 -1.05 -9.24 7.83
CA PRO A 88 -1.78 -10.48 8.16
C PRO A 88 -3.10 -10.69 7.42
N ASP A 89 -3.72 -9.62 6.88
CA ASP A 89 -5.00 -9.71 6.18
C ASP A 89 -4.87 -9.83 4.65
N GLY A 90 -3.66 -9.64 4.11
CA GLY A 90 -3.38 -9.63 2.67
C GLY A 90 -4.11 -8.52 1.91
N SER A 91 -3.61 -8.17 0.74
CA SER A 91 -4.33 -7.33 -0.21
C SER A 91 -4.17 -7.90 -1.61
N PHE A 92 -5.02 -7.47 -2.53
CA PHE A 92 -4.90 -7.85 -3.93
C PHE A 92 -4.93 -6.60 -4.80
N LEU A 93 -4.33 -6.77 -5.98
CA LEU A 93 -4.29 -5.77 -7.01
C LEU A 93 -5.43 -6.09 -7.99
N PRO A 94 -6.45 -5.22 -8.14
CA PRO A 94 -7.49 -5.42 -9.13
C PRO A 94 -6.92 -5.32 -10.56
N PRO A 95 -7.61 -5.89 -11.57
CA PRO A 95 -7.08 -6.07 -12.92
C PRO A 95 -6.79 -4.76 -13.68
N ASP A 96 -7.37 -3.64 -13.28
CA ASP A 96 -7.35 -2.37 -14.03
C ASP A 96 -6.37 -1.32 -13.46
N ALA A 97 -5.29 -1.74 -12.79
CA ALA A 97 -4.24 -0.81 -12.39
C ALA A 97 -3.45 -0.38 -13.64
N ASP A 98 -3.64 0.86 -14.10
CA ASP A 98 -2.80 1.45 -15.14
C ASP A 98 -1.34 1.55 -14.62
N PRO A 99 -0.40 0.78 -15.17
CA PRO A 99 0.97 0.76 -14.68
C PRO A 99 1.74 2.06 -14.97
N LEU A 100 1.19 2.98 -15.77
CA LEU A 100 1.90 4.18 -16.23
C LEU A 100 1.84 5.37 -15.25
N ASP A 101 0.85 5.40 -14.35
CA ASP A 101 0.61 6.56 -13.48
C ASP A 101 1.32 6.50 -12.11
N TYR A 102 2.19 5.49 -11.88
CA TYR A 102 2.79 5.21 -10.57
C TYR A 102 1.76 5.09 -9.43
N THR A 103 0.51 4.79 -9.80
CA THR A 103 -0.59 4.55 -8.89
C THR A 103 -1.04 3.12 -9.01
N MET A 104 -1.53 2.55 -7.90
CA MET A 104 -2.20 1.27 -7.92
C MET A 104 -3.47 1.32 -7.09
N ILE A 105 -4.45 0.53 -7.51
CA ILE A 105 -5.63 0.25 -6.71
C ILE A 105 -5.28 -0.96 -5.84
N ILE A 106 -5.49 -0.84 -4.54
CA ILE A 106 -5.29 -1.94 -3.60
C ILE A 106 -6.63 -2.18 -2.94
N ALA A 107 -7.07 -3.43 -2.96
CA ALA A 107 -8.26 -3.85 -2.26
C ALA A 107 -7.91 -4.91 -1.21
N PRO A 108 -8.58 -4.87 -0.04
CA PRO A 108 -8.36 -5.85 1.00
C PRO A 108 -8.97 -7.20 0.61
N LYS A 109 -8.20 -8.28 0.77
CA LYS A 109 -8.66 -9.65 0.43
C LYS A 109 -9.95 -10.05 1.15
N ASN A 110 -10.15 -9.53 2.36
CA ASN A 110 -11.40 -9.67 3.10
C ASN A 110 -11.90 -8.29 3.54
N TYR A 111 -12.79 -7.72 2.72
CA TYR A 111 -13.41 -6.41 2.97
C TYR A 111 -14.16 -6.35 4.32
N LYS A 112 -14.69 -7.48 4.81
CA LYS A 112 -15.40 -7.53 6.10
C LYS A 112 -14.49 -7.14 7.25
N THR A 113 -13.21 -7.47 7.18
CA THR A 113 -12.24 -7.13 8.23
C THR A 113 -12.02 -5.63 8.38
N TYR A 114 -12.28 -4.84 7.33
CA TYR A 114 -12.14 -3.39 7.34
C TYR A 114 -13.43 -2.69 7.75
N VAL A 115 -14.57 -3.25 7.38
CA VAL A 115 -15.89 -2.69 7.67
C VAL A 115 -16.41 -3.10 9.05
N CYS A 116 -16.05 -4.30 9.49
CA CYS A 116 -16.50 -4.94 10.71
C CYS A 116 -15.32 -5.26 11.65
N PRO A 117 -14.47 -4.29 12.04
CA PRO A 117 -13.33 -4.61 12.88
C PRO A 117 -13.79 -5.05 14.27
N GLU A 118 -13.30 -6.20 14.76
CA GLU A 118 -13.63 -6.75 16.10
C GLU A 118 -13.22 -5.80 17.24
N THR A 119 -12.20 -4.98 16.97
CA THR A 119 -11.82 -3.83 17.80
C THR A 119 -11.58 -2.63 16.88
N PRO A 120 -12.03 -1.42 17.21
CA PRO A 120 -11.71 -0.19 16.48
C PRO A 120 -10.23 0.18 16.68
N GLN A 121 -9.32 -0.68 16.25
CA GLN A 121 -7.91 -0.36 16.09
C GLN A 121 -7.75 0.17 14.67
N HIS A 122 -7.07 1.32 14.55
CA HIS A 122 -6.70 1.90 13.28
C HIS A 122 -5.84 0.91 12.49
N ARG A 123 -6.45 0.18 11.55
CA ARG A 123 -5.68 -0.52 10.53
C ARG A 123 -5.28 0.51 9.49
N THR A 124 -4.04 0.96 9.59
CA THR A 124 -3.48 1.92 8.65
C THR A 124 -3.14 1.20 7.35
N LEU A 125 -4.10 1.16 6.43
CA LEU A 125 -3.79 1.10 5.01
C LEU A 125 -3.61 2.54 4.52
N PRO A 126 -2.57 2.85 3.74
CA PRO A 126 -1.57 1.94 3.20
C PRO A 126 -0.29 1.87 4.06
N PRO A 127 0.60 0.89 3.81
CA PRO A 127 1.96 0.86 4.38
C PRO A 127 2.69 2.21 4.24
N THR A 128 3.67 2.47 5.10
CA THR A 128 4.39 3.76 5.15
C THR A 128 5.10 4.16 3.85
N PHE A 129 5.45 3.20 2.99
CA PHE A 129 6.07 3.45 1.68
C PHE A 129 5.06 3.80 0.58
N LEU A 130 3.77 3.71 0.84
CA LEU A 130 2.69 4.09 -0.06
C LEU A 130 1.97 5.32 0.47
N LYS A 131 1.43 6.11 -0.45
CA LYS A 131 0.60 7.26 -0.14
C LYS A 131 -0.76 7.08 -0.80
N LEU A 132 -1.82 7.35 -0.05
CA LEU A 132 -3.16 7.44 -0.65
C LEU A 132 -3.16 8.53 -1.70
N SER A 133 -3.75 8.23 -2.85
CA SER A 133 -3.96 9.23 -3.90
C SER A 133 -4.77 10.41 -3.36
N LYS A 134 -4.46 11.63 -3.82
CA LYS A 134 -5.25 12.83 -3.50
C LYS A 134 -6.69 12.76 -4.02
N THR A 135 -6.96 11.87 -4.98
CA THR A 135 -8.30 11.59 -5.51
C THR A 135 -9.10 10.64 -4.62
N ASN A 136 -8.50 10.08 -3.55
CA ASN A 136 -9.23 9.27 -2.60
C ASN A 136 -10.00 10.15 -1.62
N LYS A 137 -11.14 9.63 -1.14
CA LYS A 137 -12.00 10.23 -0.13
C LYS A 137 -12.16 9.27 1.03
N ASN A 138 -12.20 9.83 2.24
CA ASN A 138 -12.51 9.06 3.43
C ASN A 138 -14.03 8.93 3.55
N LEU A 139 -14.51 7.69 3.49
CA LEU A 139 -15.87 7.33 3.83
C LEU A 139 -15.91 6.95 5.31
N THR A 140 -16.62 7.72 6.12
CA THR A 140 -16.85 7.39 7.53
C THR A 140 -18.03 6.45 7.66
N LEU A 141 -17.81 5.29 8.29
CA LEU A 141 -18.83 4.33 8.67
C LEU A 141 -19.11 4.48 10.17
N PHE A 142 -20.38 4.58 10.52
CA PHE A 142 -20.87 4.74 11.88
C PHE A 142 -21.53 3.46 12.38
N TYR A 143 -21.35 3.11 13.64
CA TYR A 143 -22.02 1.99 14.29
C TYR A 143 -22.15 2.21 15.80
N ASN A 144 -23.08 1.49 16.42
CA ASN A 144 -23.35 1.54 17.87
C ASN A 144 -23.59 2.96 18.43
N CYS A 145 -24.21 3.83 17.64
CA CYS A 145 -24.55 5.20 18.05
C CYS A 145 -25.53 5.21 19.23
N THR A 146 -25.20 6.00 20.26
CA THR A 146 -26.06 6.24 21.42
C THR A 146 -26.25 7.76 21.61
N PRO A 147 -27.50 8.29 21.49
CA PRO A 147 -28.69 7.60 21.02
C PRO A 147 -28.60 7.22 19.53
N PRO A 148 -29.47 6.33 19.02
CA PRO A 148 -29.50 6.01 17.60
C PRO A 148 -29.88 7.26 16.78
N PRO A 149 -29.32 7.43 15.56
CA PRO A 149 -29.68 8.54 14.70
C PRO A 149 -31.16 8.45 14.27
N PRO A 150 -31.79 9.58 13.93
CA PRO A 150 -33.11 9.61 13.34
C PRO A 150 -33.25 8.66 12.13
N PRO A 151 -34.37 7.92 11.98
CA PRO A 151 -34.52 6.92 10.92
C PRO A 151 -34.35 7.48 9.50
N ASN A 152 -34.73 8.74 9.27
CA ASN A 152 -34.58 9.43 7.99
C ASN A 152 -33.13 9.81 7.66
N TRP A 153 -32.20 9.70 8.60
CA TRP A 153 -30.79 9.98 8.36
C TRP A 153 -30.05 8.79 7.72
N VAL A 154 -30.60 7.57 7.81
CA VAL A 154 -29.94 6.37 7.29
C VAL A 154 -30.75 5.77 6.15
N LEU A 155 -30.32 6.03 4.92
CA LEU A 155 -30.92 5.44 3.72
C LEU A 155 -30.73 3.91 3.71
N HIS A 156 -31.72 3.17 3.20
CA HIS A 156 -31.74 1.70 3.26
C HIS A 156 -30.54 1.04 2.55
N GLY A 157 -30.05 1.65 1.46
CA GLY A 157 -28.85 1.19 0.72
C GLY A 157 -27.51 1.50 1.39
N ASN A 158 -27.51 2.27 2.48
CA ASN A 158 -26.30 2.71 3.17
C ASN A 158 -25.99 1.88 4.42
N LYS A 159 -26.72 0.78 4.65
CA LYS A 159 -26.48 -0.16 5.75
C LYS A 159 -25.73 -1.38 5.25
N ILE A 160 -24.81 -1.87 6.05
CA ILE A 160 -24.10 -3.12 5.78
C ILE A 160 -24.60 -4.18 6.77
N ASP A 161 -25.26 -5.20 6.25
CA ASP A 161 -25.84 -6.29 7.04
C ASP A 161 -24.85 -7.41 7.40
N VAL A 162 -23.55 -7.20 7.15
CA VAL A 162 -22.57 -8.30 7.04
C VAL A 162 -21.72 -8.52 8.30
N CYS A 163 -21.89 -7.70 9.35
CA CYS A 163 -21.05 -7.74 10.53
C CYS A 163 -21.64 -8.57 11.70
N GLY A 164 -20.93 -9.66 12.06
CA GLY A 164 -21.11 -10.45 13.29
C GLY A 164 -22.23 -11.51 13.25
N PRO A 165 -22.16 -12.56 14.11
CA PRO A 165 -23.16 -13.63 14.17
C PRO A 165 -24.51 -13.21 14.77
N ASN A 166 -24.60 -12.00 15.37
CA ASN A 166 -25.76 -11.55 16.15
C ASN A 166 -26.39 -10.22 15.66
N ASN A 167 -26.12 -9.75 14.43
CA ASN A 167 -26.68 -8.49 13.89
C ASN A 167 -26.38 -7.22 14.74
N SER A 168 -25.46 -7.29 15.70
CA SER A 168 -25.36 -6.28 16.78
C SER A 168 -24.59 -5.01 16.42
N SER A 169 -23.96 -4.94 15.24
CA SER A 169 -23.36 -3.70 14.74
C SER A 169 -23.51 -3.64 13.22
N LYS A 170 -24.54 -2.96 12.73
CA LYS A 170 -24.74 -2.72 11.30
C LYS A 170 -24.11 -1.39 10.94
N PRO A 171 -22.88 -1.34 10.41
CA PRO A 171 -22.27 -0.08 10.05
C PRO A 171 -23.07 0.57 8.93
N PHE A 172 -23.14 1.88 8.99
CA PHE A 172 -23.87 2.67 8.02
C PHE A 172 -23.12 3.95 7.64
N PHE A 173 -23.45 4.46 6.47
CA PHE A 173 -23.03 5.77 5.99
C PHE A 173 -24.24 6.71 5.90
N THR A 174 -24.02 8.00 6.14
CA THR A 174 -25.08 9.02 6.10
C THR A 174 -24.57 10.38 5.61
N HIS A 175 -25.45 11.12 4.93
CA HIS A 175 -25.23 12.53 4.59
C HIS A 175 -25.14 13.45 5.82
N TYR A 176 -25.66 12.98 6.96
CA TYR A 176 -25.63 13.69 8.25
C TYR A 176 -24.39 13.33 9.08
N SER A 177 -23.29 12.95 8.42
CA SER A 177 -22.06 12.54 9.09
C SER A 177 -21.47 13.66 9.94
N ARG A 178 -21.57 14.92 9.49
CA ARG A 178 -21.05 16.08 10.22
C ARG A 178 -21.79 16.31 11.53
N GLU A 179 -23.10 16.07 11.53
CA GLU A 179 -23.96 16.18 12.70
C GLU A 179 -23.61 15.09 13.71
N LEU A 180 -23.42 13.85 13.26
CA LEU A 180 -23.01 12.74 14.13
C LEU A 180 -21.58 12.88 14.68
N GLU A 181 -20.69 13.58 13.98
CA GLU A 181 -19.30 13.78 14.42
C GLU A 181 -19.12 14.99 15.36
N LYS A 182 -19.93 16.04 15.20
CA LYS A 182 -19.76 17.31 15.94
C LYS A 182 -20.69 17.46 17.14
N ASP A 183 -21.81 16.74 17.16
CA ASP A 183 -22.77 16.82 18.23
C ASP A 183 -22.42 15.82 19.33
N ASP A 184 -21.97 16.32 20.49
CA ASP A 184 -21.65 15.52 21.68
C ASP A 184 -22.85 14.68 22.18
N HIS A 185 -24.06 14.99 21.70
CA HIS A 185 -25.25 14.18 21.94
C HIS A 185 -25.10 12.75 21.41
N TYR A 186 -24.47 12.55 20.25
CA TYR A 186 -24.34 11.24 19.62
C TYR A 186 -22.97 10.62 19.89
N LYS A 187 -22.96 9.51 20.63
CA LYS A 187 -21.76 8.70 20.84
C LYS A 187 -21.76 7.54 19.85
N CYS A 188 -21.10 7.74 18.71
CA CYS A 188 -20.93 6.71 17.67
C CYS A 188 -19.51 6.18 17.66
N ASN A 189 -19.36 4.87 17.41
CA ASN A 189 -18.09 4.34 16.96
C ASN A 189 -17.95 4.60 15.46
N THR A 190 -16.72 4.88 15.02
CA THR A 190 -16.44 5.18 13.61
C THR A 190 -15.27 4.37 13.06
N VAL A 191 -15.34 4.10 11.77
CA VAL A 191 -14.23 3.57 10.96
C VAL A 191 -14.16 4.41 9.70
N GLN A 192 -12.95 4.79 9.30
CA GLN A 192 -12.71 5.47 8.04
C GLN A 192 -12.16 4.50 7.01
N VAL A 193 -12.77 4.49 5.83
CA VAL A 193 -12.33 3.70 4.67
C VAL A 193 -11.98 4.66 3.54
N ALA A 194 -10.76 4.55 3.02
CA ALA A 194 -10.36 5.33 1.85
C ALA A 194 -10.90 4.67 0.57
N ILE A 195 -11.67 5.41 -0.22
CA ILE A 195 -12.21 4.95 -1.50
C ILE A 195 -11.92 6.00 -2.59
N SER A 196 -11.91 5.60 -3.87
CA SER A 196 -11.73 6.57 -4.96
C SER A 196 -12.90 7.55 -5.00
N GLN A 197 -12.67 8.80 -5.43
CA GLN A 197 -13.74 9.79 -5.52
C GLN A 197 -14.87 9.36 -6.46
N MET A 198 -14.56 8.60 -7.52
CA MET A 198 -15.59 8.05 -8.41
C MET A 198 -16.54 7.11 -7.65
N VAL A 199 -16.00 6.17 -6.87
CA VAL A 199 -16.80 5.23 -6.05
C VAL A 199 -17.54 5.98 -4.95
N PHE A 200 -16.89 6.95 -4.30
CA PHE A 200 -17.51 7.80 -3.29
C PHE A 200 -18.75 8.51 -3.84
N ASN A 201 -18.64 9.13 -5.02
CA ASN A 201 -19.76 9.84 -5.63
C ASN A 201 -20.93 8.90 -5.95
N LYS A 202 -20.67 7.70 -6.49
CA LYS A 202 -21.73 6.72 -6.81
C LYS A 202 -22.44 6.20 -5.55
N ILE A 203 -21.70 5.99 -4.46
CA ILE A 203 -22.29 5.64 -3.17
C ILE A 203 -23.13 6.80 -2.62
N TRP A 204 -22.61 8.04 -2.75
CA TRP A 204 -23.28 9.24 -2.28
C TRP A 204 -24.56 9.55 -3.06
N THR A 205 -24.63 9.24 -4.36
CA THR A 205 -25.85 9.41 -5.17
C THR A 205 -26.82 8.22 -5.09
N GLY A 206 -26.42 7.12 -4.45
CA GLY A 206 -27.22 5.90 -4.37
C GLY A 206 -27.19 5.04 -5.63
N GLU A 207 -26.35 5.36 -6.62
CA GLU A 207 -26.13 4.55 -7.83
C GLU A 207 -25.41 3.23 -7.55
N LEU A 208 -24.64 3.19 -6.46
CA LEU A 208 -23.86 2.02 -6.05
C LEU A 208 -24.02 1.79 -4.55
N THR A 209 -24.42 0.58 -4.15
CA THR A 209 -24.44 0.26 -2.72
C THR A 209 -23.02 0.09 -2.21
N LEU A 210 -22.79 0.39 -0.93
CA LEU A 210 -21.48 0.20 -0.31
C LEU A 210 -21.05 -1.28 -0.35
N VAL A 211 -21.99 -2.22 -0.23
CA VAL A 211 -21.70 -3.65 -0.34
C VAL A 211 -21.27 -4.02 -1.76
N ASP A 212 -21.96 -3.51 -2.78
CA ASP A 212 -21.62 -3.82 -4.18
C ASP A 212 -20.33 -3.13 -4.61
N ALA A 213 -20.07 -1.91 -4.13
CA ALA A 213 -18.79 -1.23 -4.31
C ALA A 213 -17.64 -2.08 -3.79
N MET A 214 -17.83 -2.76 -2.65
CA MET A 214 -16.81 -3.60 -2.04
C MET A 214 -16.70 -5.01 -2.64
N LYS A 215 -17.71 -5.46 -3.40
CA LYS A 215 -17.69 -6.73 -4.15
C LYS A 215 -17.11 -6.60 -5.56
N GLN A 216 -17.04 -5.38 -6.09
CA GLN A 216 -16.46 -5.09 -7.41
C GLN A 216 -14.93 -5.16 -7.41
N PHE A 217 -14.32 -5.45 -6.26
CA PHE A 217 -12.91 -5.72 -6.10
C PHE A 217 -12.76 -7.15 -5.62
#